data_AF-A0A1S1QJN3-F1
#
_entry.id   AF-A0A1S1QJN3-F1
#
_cell.length_a   1.000
_cell.length_b   1.000
_cell.length_c   1.000
_cell.angle_alpha   90.00
_cell.angle_beta   90.00
_cell.angle_gamma   90.00
#
_symmetry.space_group_name_H-M   'P 1'
#
loop_
_entity.id
_entity.type
_entity.pdbx_description
1 polymer ?
#
loop_
_entity_poly.entity_id
_entity_poly.type
_entity_poly.pdbx_seq_one_letter_code
_entity_poly.pdbx_strand_id
1 'polypeptide(L)'
;MDDAWVIEDAALVEPLTAACDEMKRSLAGLAPPPSGAPTDVAASMAAQDAAVAAMIARDRAIGPETLDSDPPALDWLADWEALLRARGDTEHALLAGPAGPGGRSVAIIVPQTEDGYPITARMADALPACAVPSVLLEPPRPG
;
A
#
# COMPACT_ATOMS: atom_id res chain seq x y z
N MET A 1 4.82 -24.70 -7.70
CA MET A 1 3.82 -23.74 -7.20
C MET A 1 3.18 -23.19 -8.44
N ASP A 2 1.86 -23.24 -8.52
CA ASP A 2 1.15 -22.69 -9.67
C ASP A 2 1.36 -21.17 -9.67
N ASP A 3 1.82 -20.62 -10.80
CA ASP A 3 2.13 -19.20 -11.02
C ASP A 3 0.86 -18.32 -11.08
N ALA A 4 -0.23 -18.75 -10.45
CA ALA A 4 -1.59 -18.21 -10.61
C ALA A 4 -1.76 -16.76 -10.13
N TRP A 5 -0.74 -16.18 -9.49
CA TRP A 5 -0.75 -14.80 -8.99
C TRP A 5 0.20 -13.88 -9.74
N VAL A 6 1.01 -14.40 -10.66
CA VAL A 6 2.05 -13.62 -11.35
C VAL A 6 1.43 -12.80 -12.47
N ILE A 7 1.79 -11.52 -12.56
CA ILE A 7 1.50 -10.68 -13.72
C ILE A 7 2.54 -11.01 -14.78
N GLU A 8 2.10 -11.64 -15.88
CA GLU A 8 2.98 -12.17 -16.93
C GLU A 8 2.90 -11.36 -18.22
N ASP A 9 1.81 -10.61 -18.44
CA ASP A 9 1.65 -9.82 -19.65
C ASP A 9 2.66 -8.66 -19.67
N ALA A 10 3.58 -8.69 -20.62
CA ALA A 10 4.59 -7.65 -20.80
C ALA A 10 3.98 -6.25 -21.04
N ALA A 11 2.78 -6.18 -21.62
CA ALA A 11 2.04 -4.93 -21.81
C ALA A 11 1.55 -4.32 -20.48
N LEU A 12 1.52 -5.10 -19.40
CA LEU A 12 1.18 -4.66 -18.04
C LEU A 12 2.44 -4.53 -17.16
N VAL A 13 3.37 -5.48 -17.23
CA VAL A 13 4.58 -5.49 -16.38
C VAL A 13 5.36 -4.17 -16.49
N GLU A 14 5.60 -3.67 -17.70
CA GLU A 14 6.35 -2.42 -17.91
C GLU A 14 5.65 -1.18 -17.32
N PRO A 15 4.38 -0.86 -17.67
CA PRO A 15 3.72 0.32 -17.13
C PRO A 15 3.47 0.24 -15.62
N LEU A 16 3.10 -0.94 -15.08
CA LEU A 16 2.90 -1.12 -13.64
C LEU A 16 4.21 -0.91 -12.87
N THR A 17 5.32 -1.47 -13.36
CA THR A 17 6.64 -1.25 -12.76
C THR A 17 7.04 0.23 -12.79
N ALA A 18 6.79 0.93 -13.90
CA ALA A 18 7.10 2.35 -14.01
C ALA A 18 6.28 3.22 -13.05
N ALA A 19 4.98 2.92 -12.86
CA ALA A 19 4.13 3.60 -11.89
C ALA A 19 4.61 3.35 -10.45
N CYS A 20 5.01 2.11 -10.15
CA CYS A 20 5.59 1.74 -8.87
C CYS A 20 6.89 2.46 -8.55
N ASP A 21 7.79 2.61 -9.53
CA ASP A 21 9.03 3.37 -9.34
C ASP A 21 8.75 4.85 -9.05
N GLU A 22 7.70 5.42 -9.66
CA GLU A 22 7.27 6.78 -9.37
C GLU A 22 6.68 6.95 -7.97
N MET A 23 5.85 6.00 -7.55
CA MET A 23 5.33 5.94 -6.19
C MET A 23 6.47 5.82 -5.17
N LYS A 24 7.41 4.90 -5.38
CA LYS A 24 8.59 4.73 -4.51
C LYS A 24 9.45 6.00 -4.42
N ARG A 25 9.67 6.68 -5.55
CA ARG A 25 10.36 7.98 -5.57
C ARG A 25 9.61 9.05 -4.77
N SER A 26 8.29 9.07 -4.87
CA SER A 26 7.45 10.00 -4.12
C SER A 26 7.49 9.73 -2.61
N LEU A 27 7.54 8.45 -2.21
CA LEU A 27 7.61 8.05 -0.79
C LEU A 27 8.93 8.41 -0.11
N ALA A 28 10.05 8.51 -0.84
CA ALA A 28 11.39 8.72 -0.26
C ALA A 28 11.52 10.00 0.58
N GLY A 29 10.64 11.00 0.38
CA GLY A 29 10.60 12.24 1.16
C GLY A 29 9.46 12.33 2.18
N LEU A 30 8.64 11.29 2.32
CA LEU A 30 7.40 11.32 3.09
C LEU A 30 7.46 10.49 4.38
N ALA A 31 8.66 10.08 4.79
CA ALA A 31 8.83 9.38 6.05
C ALA A 31 8.46 10.31 7.22
N PRO A 32 7.56 9.88 8.13
CA PRO A 32 7.21 10.67 9.29
C PRO A 32 8.43 10.88 10.21
N PRO A 33 8.49 12.00 10.94
CA PRO A 33 9.53 12.18 11.94
C PRO A 33 9.41 11.09 13.03
N PRO A 34 10.54 10.54 13.51
CA PRO A 34 10.56 9.41 14.46
C PRO A 34 9.97 9.73 15.84
N SER A 35 9.67 11.01 16.13
CA SER A 35 9.04 11.50 17.35
C SER A 35 7.99 12.57 17.04
N GLY A 36 7.12 12.29 16.05
CA GLY A 36 6.03 13.18 15.66
C GLY A 36 4.82 13.08 16.58
N ALA A 37 4.06 14.17 16.71
CA ALA A 37 2.73 14.09 17.30
C ALA A 37 1.84 13.18 16.42
N PRO A 38 0.78 12.54 16.97
CA PRO A 38 -0.14 11.71 16.18
C PRO A 38 -0.69 12.42 14.93
N THR A 39 -0.86 13.75 14.99
CA THR A 39 -1.26 14.58 13.85
C THR A 39 -0.21 14.64 12.73
N ASP A 40 1.08 14.71 13.08
CA ASP A 40 2.18 14.75 12.11
C ASP A 40 2.37 13.39 11.44
N VAL A 41 2.16 12.33 12.22
CA VAL A 41 2.15 10.95 11.74
C VAL A 41 1.01 10.75 10.74
N ALA A 42 -0.21 11.11 11.12
CA ALA A 42 -1.38 10.99 10.24
C ALA A 42 -1.23 11.82 8.95
N ALA A 43 -0.67 13.04 9.04
CA ALA A 43 -0.38 13.85 7.86
C ALA A 43 0.64 13.19 6.92
N SER A 44 1.67 12.54 7.47
CA SER A 44 2.66 11.82 6.69
C SER A 44 2.06 10.57 6.02
N MET A 45 1.24 9.81 6.76
CA MET A 45 0.50 8.67 6.21
C MET A 45 -0.41 9.11 5.05
N ALA A 46 -1.16 10.20 5.22
CA ALA A 46 -2.06 10.71 4.19
C ALA A 46 -1.30 11.14 2.92
N ALA A 47 -0.11 11.73 3.08
CA ALA A 47 0.74 12.08 1.94
C ALA A 47 1.29 10.84 1.21
N GLN A 48 1.66 9.79 1.95
CA GLN A 48 2.07 8.51 1.37
C GLN A 48 0.91 7.84 0.63
N ASP A 49 -0.28 7.86 1.21
CA ASP A 49 -1.50 7.28 0.65
C ASP A 49 -1.91 7.98 -0.63
N ALA A 50 -1.72 9.29 -0.72
CA ALA A 50 -1.90 10.04 -1.95
C ALA A 50 -0.94 9.58 -3.07
N ALA A 51 0.32 9.24 -2.75
CA ALA A 51 1.27 8.73 -3.73
C ALA A 51 0.87 7.33 -4.24
N VAL A 52 0.38 6.46 -3.35
CA VAL A 52 -0.14 5.15 -3.72
C VAL A 52 -1.44 5.27 -4.52
N ALA A 53 -2.35 6.16 -4.14
CA ALA A 53 -3.58 6.42 -4.88
C ALA A 53 -3.29 6.95 -6.30
N ALA A 54 -2.28 7.79 -6.46
CA ALA A 54 -1.83 8.27 -7.77
C ALA A 54 -1.30 7.12 -8.66
N MET A 55 -0.57 6.16 -8.07
CA MET A 55 -0.13 4.95 -8.77
C MET A 55 -1.33 4.11 -9.23
N ILE A 56 -2.26 3.78 -8.32
CA ILE A 56 -3.47 3.01 -8.66
C ILE A 56 -4.27 3.70 -9.77
N ALA A 57 -4.43 5.03 -9.70
CA ALA A 57 -5.15 5.79 -10.71
C ALA A 57 -4.46 5.73 -12.08
N ARG A 58 -3.12 5.79 -12.11
CA ARG A 58 -2.32 5.66 -13.34
C ARG A 58 -2.44 4.26 -13.92
N ASP A 59 -2.36 3.23 -13.10
CA ASP A 59 -2.46 1.84 -13.55
C ASP A 59 -3.86 1.54 -14.08
N ARG A 60 -4.91 2.05 -13.43
CA ARG A 60 -6.28 1.99 -13.96
C ARG A 60 -6.48 2.72 -15.28
N ALA A 61 -5.64 3.72 -15.58
CA ALA A 61 -5.70 4.44 -16.85
C ALA A 61 -5.15 3.62 -18.03
N ILE A 62 -4.51 2.46 -17.79
CA ILE A 62 -4.16 1.48 -18.84
C ILE A 62 -5.44 0.99 -19.56
N GLY A 63 -6.55 0.94 -18.83
CA GLY A 63 -7.87 0.59 -19.35
C GLY A 63 -8.30 -0.83 -18.97
N PRO A 64 -9.61 -1.04 -18.77
CA PRO A 64 -10.14 -2.31 -18.27
C PRO A 64 -9.86 -3.47 -19.23
N GLU A 65 -9.92 -3.26 -20.55
CA GLU A 65 -9.71 -4.35 -21.53
C GLU A 65 -8.31 -4.97 -21.42
N THR A 66 -7.27 -4.16 -21.20
CA THR A 66 -5.89 -4.63 -21.04
C THR A 66 -5.66 -5.20 -19.64
N LEU A 67 -6.29 -4.66 -18.60
CA LEU A 67 -6.18 -5.22 -17.26
C LEU A 67 -6.90 -6.57 -17.15
N ASP A 68 -8.01 -6.74 -17.85
CA ASP A 68 -8.79 -7.99 -17.91
C ASP A 68 -8.06 -9.10 -18.68
N SER A 69 -7.05 -8.79 -19.49
CA SER A 69 -6.25 -9.82 -20.19
C SER A 69 -5.27 -10.56 -19.28
N ASP A 70 -5.01 -10.04 -18.08
CA ASP A 70 -4.17 -10.66 -17.05
C ASP A 70 -4.83 -10.47 -15.65
N PRO A 71 -5.77 -11.35 -15.26
CA PRO A 71 -6.55 -11.18 -14.03
C PRO A 71 -5.74 -10.94 -12.73
N PRO A 72 -4.55 -11.55 -12.52
CA PRO A 72 -3.65 -11.17 -11.45
C PRO A 72 -3.40 -9.67 -11.30
N ALA A 73 -3.38 -8.89 -12.38
CA ALA A 73 -3.20 -7.43 -12.32
C ALA A 73 -4.38 -6.72 -11.63
N LEU A 74 -5.61 -7.21 -11.83
CA LEU A 74 -6.80 -6.67 -11.16
C LEU A 74 -6.79 -6.96 -9.66
N ASP A 75 -6.46 -8.20 -9.29
CA ASP A 75 -6.34 -8.60 -7.89
C ASP A 75 -5.23 -7.82 -7.19
N TRP A 76 -4.11 -7.62 -7.88
CA TRP A 76 -2.99 -6.81 -7.40
C TRP A 76 -3.38 -5.35 -7.17
N LEU A 77 -4.17 -4.73 -8.06
CA LEU A 77 -4.71 -3.39 -7.86
C LEU A 77 -5.70 -3.34 -6.69
N ALA A 78 -6.56 -4.37 -6.56
CA ALA A 78 -7.51 -4.47 -5.46
C ALA A 78 -6.81 -4.59 -4.09
N ASP A 79 -5.64 -5.24 -4.04
CA ASP A 79 -4.80 -5.34 -2.85
C ASP A 79 -4.23 -3.99 -2.43
N TRP A 80 -3.74 -3.19 -3.38
CA TRP A 80 -3.31 -1.82 -3.10
C TRP A 80 -4.43 -0.97 -2.50
N GLU A 81 -5.66 -1.10 -3.03
CA GLU A 81 -6.82 -0.41 -2.46
C GLU A 81 -7.19 -0.94 -1.06
N ALA A 82 -7.06 -2.24 -0.82
CA ALA A 82 -7.28 -2.83 0.50
C ALA A 82 -6.24 -2.34 1.53
N LEU A 83 -4.99 -2.20 1.13
CA LEU A 83 -3.94 -1.63 1.96
C LEU A 83 -4.24 -0.16 2.32
N LEU A 84 -4.69 0.65 1.36
CA LEU A 84 -5.09 2.04 1.63
C LEU A 84 -6.25 2.14 2.62
N ARG A 85 -7.25 1.26 2.51
CA ARG A 85 -8.36 1.21 3.49
C ARG A 85 -7.84 0.91 4.91
N ALA A 86 -6.98 -0.11 5.05
CA ALA A 86 -6.40 -0.48 6.35
C ALA A 86 -5.54 0.65 6.95
N ARG A 87 -4.85 1.42 6.09
CA ARG A 87 -4.08 2.60 6.50
C ARG A 87 -4.97 3.75 6.93
N GLY A 88 -6.05 4.04 6.20
CA GLY A 88 -7.05 5.02 6.62
C GLY A 88 -7.70 4.70 7.97
N ASP A 89 -7.99 3.42 8.25
CA ASP A 89 -8.48 2.99 9.56
C ASP A 89 -7.46 3.26 10.69
N THR A 90 -6.17 3.06 10.37
CA THR A 90 -5.06 3.35 11.28
C THR A 90 -4.91 4.86 11.54
N GLU A 91 -5.00 5.69 10.51
CA GLU A 91 -5.00 7.16 10.65
C GLU A 91 -6.16 7.63 11.54
N HIS A 92 -7.35 7.08 11.33
CA HIS A 92 -8.52 7.41 12.16
C HIS A 92 -8.30 7.03 13.62
N ALA A 93 -7.73 5.84 13.87
CA ALA A 93 -7.40 5.37 15.22
C ALA A 93 -6.32 6.22 15.90
N LEU A 94 -5.31 6.69 15.15
CA LEU A 94 -4.27 7.60 15.64
C LEU A 94 -4.85 8.95 16.09
N LEU A 95 -5.74 9.52 15.28
CA LEU A 95 -6.36 10.82 15.55
C LEU A 95 -7.43 10.77 16.66
N ALA A 96 -8.06 9.62 16.86
CA ALA A 96 -9.00 9.42 17.97
C ALA A 96 -8.32 9.48 19.36
N GLY A 97 -6.98 9.43 19.41
CA GLY A 97 -6.17 9.61 20.62
C GLY A 97 -6.13 8.38 21.53
N PRO A 98 -5.22 8.34 22.53
CA PRO A 98 -5.16 7.22 23.45
C PRO A 98 -6.37 7.27 24.39
N ALA A 99 -7.08 6.15 24.54
CA ALA A 99 -7.88 5.90 25.74
C ALA A 99 -6.94 5.70 26.94
N GLY A 100 -6.31 6.77 27.43
CA GLY A 100 -5.61 6.81 28.72
C GLY A 100 -4.08 7.01 28.69
N PRO A 101 -3.49 7.20 29.89
CA PRO A 101 -2.06 7.44 30.07
C PRO A 101 -1.29 6.15 29.77
N GLY A 102 -0.55 6.13 28.66
CA GLY A 102 0.19 4.95 28.20
C GLY A 102 0.34 4.80 26.68
N GLY A 103 -0.21 5.72 25.86
CA GLY A 103 0.10 5.86 24.43
C GLY A 103 0.08 4.54 23.65
N ARG A 104 -1.11 4.05 23.26
CA ARG A 104 -1.20 2.79 22.51
C ARG A 104 -0.47 2.95 21.16
N SER A 105 0.58 2.16 20.93
CA SER A 105 1.15 1.99 19.58
C SER A 105 0.05 1.44 18.68
N VAL A 106 -0.39 2.23 17.70
CA VAL A 106 -1.33 1.77 16.69
C VAL A 106 -0.51 1.08 15.61
N ALA A 107 -0.85 -0.18 15.29
CA ALA A 107 -0.19 -0.95 14.24
C ALA A 107 -1.14 -1.06 13.04
N ILE A 108 -0.57 -1.04 11.82
CA ILE A 108 -1.34 -1.35 10.61
C ILE A 108 -1.63 -2.86 10.61
N ILE A 109 -2.91 -3.22 10.55
CA ILE A 109 -3.32 -4.62 10.39
C ILE A 109 -3.39 -4.88 8.89
N VAL A 110 -2.39 -5.60 8.37
CA VAL A 110 -2.34 -5.98 6.96
C VAL A 110 -3.48 -6.97 6.67
N PRO A 111 -4.36 -6.69 5.69
CA PRO A 111 -5.40 -7.63 5.30
C PRO A 111 -4.83 -8.96 4.79
N GLN A 112 -5.64 -10.00 4.87
CA GLN A 112 -5.34 -11.31 4.31
C GLN A 112 -6.35 -11.66 3.23
N THR A 113 -5.93 -12.47 2.28
CA THR A 113 -6.82 -13.17 1.33
C THR A 113 -7.73 -14.16 2.08
N GLU A 114 -8.72 -14.72 1.39
CA GLU A 114 -9.68 -15.66 1.99
C GLU A 114 -9.03 -16.92 2.58
N ASP A 115 -7.91 -17.37 2.00
CA ASP A 115 -7.10 -18.50 2.47
C ASP A 115 -6.05 -18.12 3.54
N GLY A 116 -6.04 -16.86 3.98
CA GLY A 116 -5.16 -16.35 5.05
C GLY A 116 -3.78 -15.89 4.58
N TYR A 117 -3.54 -15.79 3.27
CA TYR A 117 -2.28 -15.28 2.72
C TYR A 117 -2.21 -13.74 2.87
N PRO A 118 -1.12 -13.16 3.40
CA PRO A 118 -1.01 -11.71 3.54
C PRO A 118 -1.05 -11.02 2.16
N ILE A 119 -1.90 -10.00 2.00
CA ILE A 119 -2.02 -9.32 0.69
C ILE A 119 -0.69 -8.70 0.25
N THR A 120 0.15 -8.24 1.20
CA THR A 120 1.46 -7.66 0.88
C THR A 120 2.44 -8.68 0.32
N ALA A 121 2.32 -9.96 0.73
CA ALA A 121 3.08 -11.05 0.15
C ALA A 121 2.57 -11.36 -1.26
N ARG A 122 1.23 -11.45 -1.43
CA ARG A 122 0.62 -11.64 -2.75
C ARG A 122 1.00 -10.55 -3.75
N MET A 123 1.03 -9.29 -3.30
CA MET A 123 1.44 -8.17 -4.14
C MET A 123 2.90 -8.29 -4.60
N ALA A 124 3.78 -8.75 -3.72
CA ALA A 124 5.19 -8.97 -4.02
C ALA A 124 5.40 -10.18 -4.94
N ASP A 125 4.61 -11.24 -4.78
CA ASP A 125 4.65 -12.40 -5.68
C ASP A 125 4.14 -12.05 -7.08
N ALA A 126 3.07 -11.25 -7.16
CA ALA A 126 2.44 -10.85 -8.40
C ALA A 126 3.33 -9.93 -9.25
N LEU A 127 3.96 -8.95 -8.61
CA LEU A 127 4.92 -8.05 -9.26
C LEU A 127 6.08 -7.74 -8.30
N PRO A 128 7.17 -8.54 -8.32
CA PRO A 128 8.30 -8.39 -7.38
C PRO A 128 8.96 -7.01 -7.42
N ALA A 129 8.99 -6.39 -8.61
CA ALA A 129 9.50 -5.03 -8.79
C ALA A 129 8.69 -3.99 -7.99
N CYS A 130 7.46 -4.31 -7.60
CA CYS A 130 6.56 -3.46 -6.83
C CYS A 130 6.17 -4.03 -5.45
N ALA A 131 7.09 -4.77 -4.82
CA ALA A 131 6.93 -5.11 -3.41
C ALA A 131 6.63 -3.86 -2.55
N VAL A 132 5.70 -4.01 -1.60
CA VAL A 132 5.19 -2.92 -0.76
C VAL A 132 6.34 -2.30 0.06
N PRO A 133 6.61 -0.99 -0.08
CA PRO A 133 7.64 -0.32 0.71
C PRO A 133 7.34 -0.37 2.22
N SER A 134 8.36 -0.65 3.05
CA SER A 134 8.19 -0.79 4.51
C SER A 134 7.62 0.46 5.19
N VAL A 135 7.88 1.65 4.65
CA VAL A 135 7.30 2.92 5.12
C VAL A 135 5.76 2.91 5.07
N LEU A 136 5.16 2.06 4.24
CA LEU A 136 3.71 1.88 4.17
C LEU A 136 3.16 0.86 5.19
N LEU A 137 4.03 0.10 5.88
CA LEU A 137 3.65 -0.96 6.81
C LEU A 137 3.97 -0.62 8.27
N GLU A 138 4.91 0.31 8.49
CA GLU A 138 5.31 0.74 9.82
C GLU A 138 4.64 2.09 10.15
N PRO A 139 3.61 2.13 11.02
CA PRO A 139 3.23 3.38 11.63
C PRO A 139 4.38 3.82 12.56
N PRO A 140 4.86 5.06 12.47
CA PRO A 140 5.92 5.57 13.34
C PRO A 140 5.46 5.48 14.81
N ARG A 141 6.39 5.10 15.68
CA ARG A 141 6.10 4.97 17.12
C ARG A 141 5.94 6.37 17.72
N PRO A 142 4.80 6.70 18.35
CA PRO A 142 4.73 7.88 19.19
C PRO A 142 5.68 7.69 20.39
N GLY A 143 6.55 8.68 20.62
CA GLY A 143 7.46 8.73 21.76
C GLY A 143 6.76 9.05 23.08
#